data_AF-A0A8T3BXF2-F1
#
_entry.id   AF-A0A8T3BXF2-F1
#
_cell.length_a   1.000
_cell.length_b   1.000
_cell.length_c   1.000
_cell.angle_alpha   90.00
_cell.angle_beta   90.00
_cell.angle_gamma   90.00
#
_symmetry.space_group_name_H-M   'P 1'
#
loop_
_entity.id
_entity.type
_entity.pdbx_description
1 polymer ?
#
loop_
_entity_poly.entity_id
_entity_poly.type
_entity_poly.pdbx_seq_one_letter_code
_entity_poly.pdbx_strand_id
1 'polypeptide(L)'
;MISSPNRQDLIFPKGGWENDETIVEAASREALEEAGVRGIIKEPILGEWKFRSKSRQNSCSSEGTCKGYMFAMEVTEELQCWPEQASHDRRWLCTSDALKICRYDWMREALSSCISFLSGQTLFSSVKLAEPSSYFFPQKLNLLSTHSADDFFSPVTCYQY
;
A
#
# COMPACT_ATOMS: atom_id res chain seq x y z
N MET A 1 5.11 -3.08 -3.88
CA MET A 1 5.98 -3.87 -2.95
C MET A 1 7.43 -3.51 -3.21
N ILE A 2 8.35 -3.89 -2.33
CA ILE A 2 9.80 -3.66 -2.50
C ILE A 2 10.59 -4.95 -2.31
N SER A 3 11.80 -5.02 -2.87
CA SER A 3 12.75 -6.10 -2.54
C SER A 3 13.17 -6.02 -1.07
N SER A 4 13.29 -7.15 -0.40
CA SER A 4 14.00 -7.24 0.89
C SER A 4 15.49 -6.87 0.71
N PRO A 5 16.21 -6.48 1.78
CA PRO A 5 17.64 -6.09 1.68
C PRO A 5 18.54 -7.18 1.09
N ASN A 6 18.20 -8.46 1.30
CA ASN A 6 18.92 -9.59 0.69
C ASN A 6 18.45 -9.92 -0.74
N ARG A 7 17.55 -9.10 -1.31
CA ARG A 7 16.94 -9.18 -2.66
C ARG A 7 16.27 -10.50 -3.05
N GLN A 8 15.97 -11.38 -2.09
CA GLN A 8 15.37 -12.69 -2.36
C GLN A 8 13.83 -12.67 -2.30
N ASP A 9 13.27 -11.87 -1.40
CA ASP A 9 11.83 -11.78 -1.17
C ASP A 9 11.30 -10.39 -1.56
N LEU A 10 10.04 -10.31 -1.97
CA LEU A 10 9.29 -9.05 -1.99
C LEU A 10 8.49 -8.88 -0.70
N ILE A 11 8.59 -7.70 -0.11
CA ILE A 11 7.90 -7.34 1.14
C ILE A 11 7.10 -6.04 0.98
N PHE A 12 6.23 -5.82 1.95
CA PHE A 12 5.63 -4.51 2.17
C PHE A 12 6.70 -3.58 2.75
N PRO A 13 6.73 -2.30 2.35
CA PRO A 13 7.67 -1.37 2.94
C PRO A 13 7.27 -1.07 4.40
N LYS A 14 8.24 -0.80 5.27
CA LYS A 14 8.07 -0.83 6.73
C LYS A 14 9.26 -0.27 7.49
N GLY A 15 9.03 0.54 8.53
CA GLY A 15 10.10 0.99 9.42
C GLY A 15 9.64 1.42 10.82
N GLY A 16 10.52 2.12 11.54
CA GLY A 16 10.37 2.42 12.97
C GLY A 16 9.65 3.74 13.23
N TRP A 17 9.10 3.91 14.45
CA TRP A 17 8.34 5.12 14.82
C TRP A 17 9.21 6.05 15.65
N GLU A 18 9.32 7.31 15.24
CA GLU A 18 9.95 8.37 16.03
C GLU A 18 8.93 9.02 17.00
N ASN A 19 9.40 9.67 18.07
CA ASN A 19 8.52 10.19 19.13
C ASN A 19 7.74 11.45 18.72
N ASP A 20 8.07 12.06 17.59
CA ASP A 20 7.58 13.36 17.11
C ASP A 20 6.67 13.27 15.87
N GLU A 21 6.33 12.07 15.43
CA GLU A 21 5.40 11.84 14.32
C GLU A 21 4.17 11.01 14.79
N THR A 22 3.08 11.01 14.03
CA THR A 22 1.96 10.07 14.19
C THR A 22 2.22 8.80 13.37
N ILE A 23 1.56 7.69 13.71
CA ILE A 23 1.70 6.43 12.94
C ILE A 23 1.39 6.57 11.44
N VAL A 24 0.50 7.51 11.08
CA VAL A 24 0.13 7.80 9.69
C VAL A 24 1.23 8.59 8.97
N GLU A 25 1.81 9.58 9.64
CA GLU A 25 2.97 10.33 9.13
C GLU A 25 4.16 9.41 8.94
N ALA A 26 4.40 8.56 9.93
CA ALA A 26 5.43 7.54 9.93
C ALA A 26 5.25 6.57 8.73
N ALA A 27 4.05 6.03 8.53
CA ALA A 27 3.74 5.18 7.38
C ALA A 27 3.92 5.90 6.03
N SER A 28 3.65 7.20 5.98
CA SER A 28 3.84 8.01 4.77
C SER A 28 5.32 8.27 4.47
N ARG A 29 6.13 8.51 5.51
CA ARG A 29 7.59 8.68 5.41
C ARG A 29 8.25 7.40 4.90
N GLU A 30 7.93 6.25 5.50
CA GLU A 30 8.46 4.94 5.09
C GLU A 30 8.11 4.58 3.64
N ALA A 31 6.89 4.93 3.19
CA ALA A 31 6.49 4.74 1.81
C ALA A 31 7.35 5.52 0.81
N LEU A 32 7.76 6.72 1.20
CA LEU A 32 8.68 7.55 0.42
C LEU A 32 10.11 7.01 0.48
N GLU A 33 10.60 6.68 1.68
CA GLU A 33 11.99 6.30 1.92
C GLU A 33 12.34 4.96 1.27
N GLU A 34 11.52 3.92 1.48
CA GLU A 34 11.81 2.58 0.97
C GLU A 34 11.29 2.36 -0.46
N ALA A 35 10.16 2.96 -0.81
CA ALA A 35 9.48 2.70 -2.08
C ALA A 35 9.41 3.91 -3.02
N GLY A 36 9.81 5.12 -2.62
CA GLY A 36 9.78 6.29 -3.49
C GLY A 36 8.37 6.65 -3.99
N VAL A 37 7.34 6.49 -3.15
CA VAL A 37 5.96 6.86 -3.49
C VAL A 37 5.38 7.82 -2.46
N ARG A 38 4.50 8.71 -2.91
CA ARG A 38 3.69 9.59 -2.07
C ARG A 38 2.23 9.39 -2.37
N GLY A 39 1.38 9.55 -1.36
CA GLY A 39 -0.03 9.29 -1.51
C GLY A 39 -0.85 9.71 -0.32
N ILE A 40 -2.15 9.41 -0.42
CA ILE A 40 -3.13 9.66 0.62
C ILE A 40 -3.38 8.34 1.34
N ILE A 41 -3.03 8.27 2.62
CA ILE A 41 -3.42 7.14 3.47
C ILE A 41 -4.94 7.17 3.68
N LYS A 42 -5.57 6.02 3.43
CA LYS A 42 -6.99 5.80 3.64
C LYS A 42 -7.20 5.24 5.03
N GLU A 43 -8.05 5.91 5.79
CA GLU A 43 -8.53 5.44 7.09
C GLU A 43 -9.80 4.59 6.94
N PRO A 44 -10.06 3.67 7.89
CA PRO A 44 -9.27 3.35 9.08
C PRO A 44 -8.04 2.46 8.78
N ILE A 45 -7.21 2.25 9.80
CA ILE A 45 -6.16 1.20 9.82
C ILE A 45 -6.78 -0.13 9.37
N LEU A 46 -6.11 -0.84 8.45
CA LEU A 46 -6.59 -2.13 7.93
C LEU A 46 -6.54 -3.25 8.98
N GLY A 47 -5.57 -3.17 9.89
CA GLY A 47 -5.42 -4.09 11.01
C GLY A 47 -4.03 -4.07 11.64
N GLU A 48 -3.85 -4.91 12.66
CA GLU A 48 -2.59 -5.19 13.34
C GLU A 48 -2.22 -6.66 13.09
N TRP A 49 -1.00 -6.92 12.62
CA TRP A 49 -0.45 -8.26 12.44
C TRP A 49 0.83 -8.45 13.24
N LYS A 50 1.00 -9.64 13.81
CA LYS A 50 2.21 -10.00 14.55
C LYS A 50 3.13 -10.82 13.68
N PHE A 51 4.41 -10.48 13.69
CA PHE A 51 5.43 -11.18 12.91
C PHE A 51 6.74 -11.28 13.69
N ARG A 52 7.60 -12.22 13.31
CA ARG A 52 8.94 -12.34 13.89
C ARG A 52 9.95 -11.67 12.97
N SER A 53 10.78 -10.80 13.53
CA SER A 53 11.90 -10.20 12.79
C SER A 53 13.00 -11.25 12.52
N LYS A 54 13.54 -11.27 11.30
CA LYS A 54 14.69 -12.13 10.92
C LYS A 54 15.93 -11.85 11.79
N SER A 55 16.10 -10.62 12.30
CA SER A 55 17.25 -10.23 13.14
C SER A 55 17.27 -10.92 14.51
N ARG A 56 16.13 -11.40 15.01
CA ARG A 56 16.00 -12.02 16.35
C ARG A 56 15.80 -13.53 16.30
N GLN A 57 15.98 -14.14 15.12
CA GLN A 57 15.78 -15.58 14.95
C GLN A 57 16.87 -16.43 15.64
N ASN A 58 18.02 -15.83 16.01
CA ASN A 58 19.14 -16.49 16.69
C ASN A 58 19.17 -16.31 18.22
N SER A 59 18.28 -15.51 18.81
CA SER A 59 18.16 -15.42 20.27
C SER A 59 17.03 -16.33 20.73
N CYS A 60 17.36 -17.34 21.54
CA CYS A 60 16.42 -18.22 22.24
C CYS A 60 15.65 -17.43 23.32
N SER A 61 14.90 -16.42 22.92
CA SER A 61 14.02 -15.64 23.78
C SER A 61 12.68 -15.45 23.08
N SER A 62 11.60 -15.65 23.83
CA SER A 62 10.21 -15.44 23.42
C SER A 62 9.87 -13.97 23.11
N GLU A 63 10.84 -13.06 23.21
CA GLU A 63 10.74 -11.58 23.09
C GLU A 63 11.01 -11.05 21.67
N GLY A 64 10.79 -11.87 20.64
CA GLY A 64 11.06 -11.54 19.23
C GLY A 64 9.87 -11.11 18.38
N THR A 65 8.69 -10.90 18.98
CA THR A 65 7.45 -10.62 18.23
C THR A 65 7.33 -9.12 17.99
N CYS A 66 7.42 -8.71 16.73
CA CYS A 66 7.07 -7.37 16.29
C CYS A 66 5.57 -7.31 15.96
N LYS A 67 4.97 -6.15 16.19
CA LYS A 67 3.63 -5.82 15.69
C LYS A 67 3.80 -4.96 14.44
N GLY A 68 2.83 -5.09 13.54
CA GLY A 68 2.76 -4.46 12.23
C GLY A 68 1.40 -3.81 12.04
N TYR A 69 1.29 -2.49 12.02
CA TYR A 69 0.06 -1.79 11.64
C TYR A 69 0.03 -1.57 10.13
N MET A 70 -1.10 -1.92 9.49
CA MET A 70 -1.23 -1.82 8.03
C MET A 70 -2.22 -0.74 7.61
N PHE A 71 -1.83 -0.01 6.57
CA PHE A 71 -2.61 1.04 5.96
C PHE A 71 -2.78 0.80 4.47
N ALA A 72 -3.90 1.26 3.92
CA ALA A 72 -4.05 1.41 2.48
C ALA A 72 -3.60 2.82 2.09
N MET A 73 -2.73 2.96 1.10
CA MET A 73 -2.35 4.25 0.53
C MET A 73 -2.83 4.35 -0.92
N GLU A 74 -3.52 5.44 -1.26
CA GLU A 74 -3.72 5.81 -2.66
C GLU A 74 -2.51 6.64 -3.10
N VAL A 75 -1.58 6.01 -3.82
CA VAL A 75 -0.39 6.72 -4.34
C VAL A 75 -0.81 7.72 -5.43
N THR A 76 -0.37 8.96 -5.25
CA THR A 76 -0.62 10.10 -6.13
C THR A 76 0.62 10.51 -6.90
N GLU A 77 1.82 10.11 -6.45
CA GLU A 77 3.10 10.46 -7.05
C GLU A 77 4.11 9.33 -6.89
N GLU A 78 4.84 9.04 -7.97
CA GLU A 78 5.94 8.07 -8.01
C GLU A 78 7.25 8.80 -8.33
N LEU A 79 8.24 8.66 -7.44
CA LEU A 79 9.53 9.32 -7.57
C LEU A 79 10.50 8.45 -8.39
N GLN A 80 11.29 9.10 -9.24
CA GLN A 80 12.36 8.46 -10.00
C GLN A 80 13.59 8.16 -9.14
N CYS A 81 13.86 9.02 -8.14
CA CYS A 81 14.94 8.89 -7.18
C CYS A 81 14.38 8.99 -5.76
N TRP A 82 14.79 8.11 -4.86
CA TRP A 82 14.31 8.10 -3.47
C TRP A 82 15.39 7.61 -2.49
N PRO A 83 15.25 7.91 -1.18
CA PRO A 83 16.32 7.73 -0.18
C PRO A 83 16.94 6.33 -0.14
N GLU A 84 16.15 5.26 -0.15
CA GLU A 84 16.66 3.89 0.01
C GLU A 84 16.68 3.05 -1.28
N GLN A 85 16.64 3.69 -2.43
CA GLN A 85 16.65 3.02 -3.74
C GLN A 85 17.83 2.04 -3.92
N ALA A 86 18.97 2.30 -3.29
CA ALA A 86 20.12 1.41 -3.34
C ALA A 86 19.90 0.06 -2.62
N SER A 87 19.04 0.05 -1.59
CA SER A 87 18.71 -1.10 -0.76
C SER A 87 17.43 -1.81 -1.22
N HIS A 88 16.51 -1.04 -1.83
CA HIS A 88 15.15 -1.48 -2.11
C HIS A 88 14.73 -1.16 -3.56
N ASP A 89 14.35 -2.20 -4.31
CA ASP A 89 13.75 -2.08 -5.63
C ASP A 89 12.22 -2.07 -5.54
N ARG A 90 11.58 -0.97 -5.92
CA ARG A 90 10.12 -0.87 -6.06
C ARG A 90 9.62 -1.77 -7.18
N ARG A 91 8.54 -2.50 -6.92
CA ARG A 91 7.79 -3.25 -7.94
C ARG A 91 6.28 -3.07 -7.77
N TRP A 92 5.64 -2.65 -8.86
CA TRP A 92 4.19 -2.73 -9.03
C TRP A 92 3.80 -4.14 -9.43
N LEU A 93 2.77 -4.66 -8.77
CA LEU A 93 2.23 -6.00 -9.02
C LEU A 93 0.71 -5.90 -9.02
N CYS A 94 0.06 -6.72 -9.85
CA CYS A 94 -1.37 -6.92 -9.70
C CYS A 94 -1.66 -7.68 -8.39
N THR A 95 -2.87 -7.51 -7.86
CA THR A 95 -3.27 -8.08 -6.57
C THR A 95 -3.12 -9.60 -6.52
N SER A 96 -3.44 -10.29 -7.63
CA SER A 96 -3.35 -11.74 -7.73
C SER A 96 -1.92 -12.25 -7.70
N ASP A 97 -0.97 -11.56 -8.33
CA ASP A 97 0.45 -11.94 -8.30
C ASP A 97 1.12 -11.57 -6.98
N ALA A 98 0.78 -10.43 -6.40
CA ALA A 98 1.23 -10.05 -5.07
C ALA A 98 0.83 -11.12 -4.03
N LEU A 99 -0.43 -11.59 -4.05
CA LEU A 99 -0.90 -12.67 -3.17
C LEU A 99 -0.09 -13.96 -3.38
N LYS A 100 0.25 -14.34 -4.61
CA LYS A 100 1.05 -15.54 -4.88
C LYS A 100 2.48 -15.43 -4.35
N ILE A 101 3.09 -14.24 -4.46
CA ILE A 101 4.49 -14.00 -4.08
C ILE A 101 4.66 -13.77 -2.57
N CYS A 102 3.62 -13.36 -1.86
CA CYS A 102 3.67 -13.18 -0.40
C CYS A 102 4.18 -14.45 0.30
N ARG A 103 5.35 -14.34 0.94
CA ARG A 103 6.01 -15.47 1.61
C ARG A 103 5.34 -15.87 2.92
N TYR A 104 4.77 -14.89 3.63
CA TYR A 104 4.22 -15.10 4.97
C TYR A 104 2.70 -15.00 4.97
N ASP A 105 2.04 -15.84 5.77
CA ASP A 105 0.57 -15.89 5.87
C ASP A 105 -0.02 -14.53 6.28
N TRP A 106 0.61 -13.87 7.26
CA TRP A 106 0.18 -12.54 7.71
C TRP A 106 0.21 -11.50 6.57
N MET A 107 1.14 -11.61 5.61
CA MET A 107 1.18 -10.70 4.46
C MET A 107 0.01 -10.96 3.51
N ARG A 108 -0.32 -12.24 3.28
CA ARG A 108 -1.45 -12.63 2.44
C ARG A 108 -2.76 -12.15 3.05
N GLU A 109 -2.91 -12.30 4.36
CA GLU A 109 -4.06 -11.79 5.11
C GLU A 109 -4.17 -10.27 5.02
N ALA A 110 -3.08 -9.54 5.31
CA ALA A 110 -3.05 -8.09 5.22
C ALA A 110 -3.41 -7.58 3.82
N LEU A 111 -2.87 -8.21 2.77
CA LEU A 111 -3.20 -7.88 1.39
C LEU A 111 -4.66 -8.16 1.07
N SER A 112 -5.20 -9.28 1.55
CA SER A 112 -6.61 -9.63 1.36
C SER A 112 -7.55 -8.63 2.05
N SER A 113 -7.21 -8.20 3.27
CA SER A 113 -7.93 -7.14 3.97
C SER A 113 -7.90 -5.82 3.21
N CYS A 114 -6.75 -5.45 2.64
CA CYS A 114 -6.61 -4.27 1.79
C CYS A 114 -7.51 -4.35 0.55
N ILE A 115 -7.48 -5.47 -0.18
CA ILE A 115 -8.32 -5.68 -1.37
C ILE A 115 -9.80 -5.57 -1.01
N SER A 116 -10.22 -6.19 0.09
CA SER A 116 -11.60 -6.13 0.58
C SER A 116 -12.02 -4.70 0.94
N PHE A 117 -11.16 -3.97 1.65
CA PHE A 117 -11.37 -2.58 2.02
C PHE A 117 -11.57 -1.68 0.80
N LEU A 118 -10.68 -1.80 -0.20
CA LEU A 118 -10.77 -1.01 -1.43
C LEU A 118 -12.01 -1.37 -2.25
N SER A 119 -12.34 -2.66 -2.35
CA SER A 119 -13.54 -3.12 -3.04
C SER A 119 -14.81 -2.59 -2.38
N GLY A 120 -14.83 -2.53 -1.04
CA GLY A 120 -15.90 -1.91 -0.27
C GLY A 120 -16.05 -0.42 -0.57
N GLN A 121 -14.95 0.33 -0.66
CA GLN A 121 -15.01 1.76 -1.01
C GLN A 121 -15.53 2.01 -2.43
N THR A 122 -15.20 1.15 -3.39
CA THR A 122 -15.72 1.24 -4.76
C THR A 122 -17.24 1.08 -4.81
N LEU A 123 -17.79 0.19 -3.97
CA LEU A 123 -19.24 0.00 -3.87
C LEU A 123 -19.94 1.23 -3.25
N PHE A 124 -19.37 1.82 -2.20
CA PHE A 124 -19.96 3.02 -1.58
C PHE A 124 -19.82 4.29 -2.43
N SER A 125 -18.77 4.41 -3.24
CA SER A 125 -18.59 5.53 -4.17
C SER A 125 -19.53 5.45 -5.38
N SER A 126 -19.84 4.24 -5.86
CA SER A 126 -20.81 4.03 -6.96
C SER A 126 -22.27 4.24 -6.55
N VAL A 127 -22.59 4.22 -5.25
CA VAL A 127 -23.95 4.41 -4.70
C VAL A 127 -24.24 5.90 -4.36
N LYS A 128 -23.41 6.85 -4.81
CA LYS A 128 -23.82 8.27 -4.78
C LYS A 128 -25.00 8.51 -5.72
N LEU A 129 -26.18 8.49 -5.12
CA LEU A 129 -27.50 8.77 -5.70
C LEU A 129 -27.47 9.98 -6.63
N ALA A 130 -28.02 9.74 -7.82
CA ALA A 130 -28.54 10.78 -8.68
C ALA A 130 -29.59 11.59 -7.92
N GLU A 131 -29.41 12.91 -7.87
CA GLU A 131 -30.50 13.86 -7.66
C GLU A 131 -30.71 14.65 -8.96
N PRO A 132 -31.96 14.87 -9.39
CA PRO A 132 -32.26 15.55 -10.64
C PRO A 132 -32.36 17.06 -10.40
N SER A 133 -31.66 17.85 -11.21
CA SER A 133 -32.27 18.99 -11.92
C SER A 133 -31.23 19.80 -12.69
N SER A 134 -31.46 19.81 -14.01
CA SER A 134 -31.31 20.94 -14.95
C SER A 134 -30.30 22.03 -14.60
N TYR A 135 -29.17 22.09 -15.34
CA TYR A 135 -28.77 23.25 -16.16
C TYR A 135 -27.82 22.79 -17.28
N PHE A 136 -27.75 23.58 -18.34
CA PHE A 136 -27.59 23.21 -19.75
C PHE A 136 -26.22 23.69 -20.32
N PHE A 137 -25.45 22.77 -20.96
CA PHE A 137 -24.49 22.83 -22.12
C PHE A 137 -23.48 24.02 -22.33
N PRO A 138 -22.43 23.92 -23.21
CA PRO A 138 -21.85 22.77 -23.98
C PRO A 138 -20.29 22.61 -24.02
N GLN A 139 -19.85 21.37 -24.29
CA GLN A 139 -18.79 20.82 -25.19
C GLN A 139 -17.50 21.64 -25.50
N LYS A 140 -16.27 21.08 -25.54
CA LYS A 140 -15.74 20.01 -26.44
C LYS A 140 -14.27 19.70 -26.03
N LEU A 141 -13.88 18.48 -25.65
CA LEU A 141 -13.42 17.29 -26.40
C LEU A 141 -12.05 17.40 -27.14
N ASN A 142 -11.10 16.53 -26.75
CA ASN A 142 -10.24 15.67 -27.59
C ASN A 142 -9.55 14.63 -26.66
N LEU A 143 -9.94 13.34 -26.60
CA LEU A 143 -9.58 12.18 -27.46
C LEU A 143 -8.04 12.00 -27.57
N LEU A 144 -7.36 10.88 -27.28
CA LEU A 144 -7.61 9.43 -27.26
C LEU A 144 -6.62 8.80 -26.22
N SER A 145 -6.91 7.73 -25.50
CA SER A 145 -6.78 6.35 -26.00
C SER A 145 -7.44 5.37 -25.04
N THR A 146 -8.16 4.43 -25.63
CA THR A 146 -8.87 3.31 -25.01
C THR A 146 -7.89 2.27 -24.49
N HIS A 147 -7.81 2.12 -23.16
CA HIS A 147 -7.40 0.86 -22.54
C HIS A 147 -8.41 0.51 -21.44
N SER A 148 -8.74 -0.78 -21.37
CA SER A 148 -9.74 -1.39 -20.49
C SER A 148 -9.67 -0.80 -19.08
N ALA A 149 -10.81 -0.43 -18.52
CA ALA A 149 -10.94 0.15 -17.19
C ALA A 149 -10.67 -0.85 -16.04
N ASP A 150 -10.01 -1.98 -16.34
CA ASP A 150 -9.77 -3.08 -15.41
C ASP A 150 -8.29 -3.19 -14.96
N ASP A 151 -7.38 -2.36 -15.49
CA ASP A 151 -5.93 -2.47 -15.24
C ASP A 151 -5.30 -1.30 -14.45
N PHE A 152 -6.09 -0.34 -13.97
CA PHE A 152 -5.59 0.75 -13.11
C PHE A 152 -6.07 0.60 -11.67
N PHE A 153 -5.60 -0.44 -10.99
CA PHE A 153 -5.42 -0.32 -9.54
C PHE A 153 -4.26 0.65 -9.31
N SER A 154 -4.61 1.95 -9.28
CA SER A 154 -3.78 2.97 -8.65
C SER A 154 -3.41 2.53 -7.23
N PRO A 155 -2.25 2.94 -6.72
CA PRO A 155 -1.19 2.00 -6.38
C PRO A 155 -1.23 1.72 -4.88
N VAL A 156 -2.13 0.82 -4.48
CA VAL A 156 -2.31 0.55 -3.06
C VAL A 156 -1.22 -0.37 -2.54
N THR A 157 -0.38 0.21 -1.71
CA THR A 157 0.70 -0.46 -1.01
C THR A 157 0.31 -0.62 0.44
N CYS A 158 0.33 -1.87 0.88
CA CYS A 158 0.31 -2.22 2.29
C CYS A 158 1.70 -1.89 2.86
N TYR A 159 1.76 -1.24 4.01
CA TYR A 159 2.99 -0.96 4.75
C TYR A 159 2.86 -1.44 6.17
N GLN A 160 3.94 -1.93 6.75
CA GLN A 160 3.95 -2.47 8.11
C GLN A 160 4.65 -1.51 9.07
N TYR A 161 4.01 -1.26 10.22
CA TYR A 161 4.58 -0.57 11.38
C TYR A 161 4.76 -1.50 12.57
#